data_AF-A0A1E5G3U3-F1
#
_entry.id   AF-A0A1E5G3U3-F1
#
_cell.length_a   1.000
_cell.length_b   1.000
_cell.length_c   1.000
_cell.angle_alpha   90.00
_cell.angle_beta   90.00
_cell.angle_gamma   90.00
#
_symmetry.space_group_name_H-M   'P 1'
#
loop_
_entity.id
_entity.type
_entity.pdbx_description
1 polymer ?
#
loop_
_entity_poly.entity_id
_entity_poly.type
_entity_poly.pdbx_seq_one_letter_code
_entity_poly.pdbx_strand_id
1 'polypeptide(L)'
;MLYHQRFVPTVEELFDKKVAPEDKFSCWNCHGEVLPEYLYCPGCGQEARFCRTCKTHIEADETICPTCIDGFNWDVEKRKKVTNQTFQDYVEFRLGGKSGFYDRYPVSEERRDLFRDYVKERQGNLWTIRTRVDQGNINLEQMRTVTELVEKYQLGDLHWTDRQGLQLINVDGRQLFTITRQLAAVGLYLSPRGGTVRNTIACPSLPDCRNGLIHAYGLAKILNSRYKDITGLPHKFKLSVAGCPNSCTRAQAHDIGVMGTQVIKINQATCTGCGHCANACKEDAITIKDQKATIDYSACVDCGMCHRACPTGSAEIAKAGVSLYVGGCGGRHPQNGKRLLRNADVEQIFPWIEALLTEWKTYGEKRWRLGRWIEYVGWDEFKAKVSARVHAQNTIK
;
A
#
# COMPACT_ATOMS: atom_id res chain seq x y z
N MET A 1 4.33 -4.51 -47.47
CA MET A 1 3.32 -5.54 -47.16
C MET A 1 3.13 -5.53 -45.64
N LEU A 2 2.40 -4.56 -45.07
CA LEU A 2 0.95 -4.59 -44.82
C LEU A 2 0.49 -5.88 -44.12
N TYR A 3 0.32 -5.80 -42.79
CA TYR A 3 -0.86 -6.34 -42.11
C TYR A 3 -1.32 -5.33 -41.03
N HIS A 4 -2.52 -4.83 -41.28
CA HIS A 4 -3.45 -3.91 -40.60
C HIS A 4 -3.40 -3.85 -39.05
N GLN A 5 -3.37 -2.64 -38.46
CA GLN A 5 -4.52 -1.76 -38.12
C GLN A 5 -5.56 -2.40 -37.18
N ARG A 6 -5.43 -2.10 -35.88
CA ARG A 6 -6.57 -1.74 -35.04
C ARG A 6 -6.36 -0.29 -34.61
N PHE A 7 -7.26 0.57 -35.07
CA PHE A 7 -7.36 1.98 -34.68
C PHE A 7 -7.43 2.10 -33.16
N VAL A 8 -6.43 2.75 -32.56
CA VAL A 8 -6.60 3.45 -31.29
C VAL A 8 -6.89 4.89 -31.70
N PRO A 9 -8.08 5.46 -31.44
CA PRO A 9 -8.33 6.84 -31.78
C PRO A 9 -7.33 7.71 -31.02
N THR A 10 -6.84 8.76 -31.67
CA THR A 10 -6.12 9.81 -30.94
C THR A 10 -7.09 10.50 -29.98
N VAL A 11 -6.58 11.02 -28.86
CA VAL A 11 -7.41 11.66 -27.81
C VAL A 11 -8.27 12.80 -28.37
N GLU A 12 -7.88 13.40 -29.49
CA GLU A 12 -8.64 14.45 -30.19
C GLU A 12 -9.82 13.93 -31.02
N GLU A 13 -9.80 12.68 -31.52
CA GLU A 13 -10.88 12.09 -32.34
C GLU A 13 -12.09 11.59 -31.51
N LEU A 14 -11.95 11.43 -30.19
CA LEU A 14 -13.03 11.03 -29.29
C LEU A 14 -14.00 12.18 -28.94
N PHE A 15 -13.69 13.43 -29.31
CA PHE A 15 -14.48 14.60 -28.90
C PHE A 15 -15.38 15.19 -30.00
N ASP A 16 -15.41 14.62 -31.22
CA ASP A 16 -16.02 15.26 -32.38
C ASP A 16 -17.44 14.78 -32.74
N LYS A 17 -18.24 14.40 -31.74
CA LYS A 17 -19.70 14.43 -31.85
C LYS A 17 -20.26 15.64 -31.13
N LYS A 18 -20.29 16.76 -31.86
CA LYS A 18 -21.06 17.96 -31.53
C LYS A 18 -22.56 17.62 -31.48
N VAL A 19 -23.12 17.56 -30.29
CA VAL A 19 -24.51 17.93 -30.02
C VAL A 19 -24.45 19.28 -29.29
N ALA A 20 -25.34 20.20 -29.69
CA ALA A 20 -25.25 21.63 -29.43
C ALA A 20 -24.99 21.98 -27.94
N PRO A 21 -24.05 22.90 -27.61
CA PRO A 21 -23.66 23.27 -26.23
C PRO A 21 -24.73 23.97 -25.39
N GLU A 22 -25.97 24.12 -25.89
CA GLU A 22 -26.95 25.08 -25.37
C GLU A 22 -28.03 24.49 -24.45
N ASP A 23 -28.24 23.17 -24.43
CA ASP A 23 -29.31 22.56 -23.62
C ASP A 23 -28.85 22.38 -22.17
N LYS A 24 -29.03 23.44 -21.38
CA LYS A 24 -28.95 23.38 -19.93
C LYS A 24 -30.02 22.44 -19.40
N PHE A 25 -29.68 21.62 -18.42
CA PHE A 25 -30.63 20.75 -17.75
C PHE A 25 -30.64 21.06 -16.25
N SER A 26 -31.75 20.75 -15.58
CA SER A 26 -31.86 20.95 -14.13
C SER A 26 -31.09 19.85 -13.40
N CYS A 27 -29.93 20.18 -12.83
CA CYS A 27 -29.19 19.21 -12.04
C CYS A 27 -29.77 19.12 -10.65
N TRP A 28 -30.37 17.97 -10.34
CA TRP A 28 -30.90 17.66 -9.01
C TRP A 28 -29.88 17.95 -7.88
N ASN A 29 -28.59 17.67 -8.10
CA ASN A 29 -27.53 17.84 -7.11
C ASN A 29 -26.98 19.28 -7.00
N CYS A 30 -27.10 20.10 -8.06
CA CYS A 30 -26.68 21.51 -8.03
C CYS A 30 -27.85 22.48 -7.81
N HIS A 31 -29.08 21.97 -7.78
CA HIS A 31 -30.33 22.73 -7.64
C HIS A 31 -30.40 23.94 -8.60
N GLY A 32 -30.15 23.70 -9.89
CA GLY A 32 -30.22 24.74 -10.92
C GLY A 32 -29.85 24.23 -12.32
N GLU A 33 -30.02 25.09 -13.32
CA GLU A 33 -29.65 24.83 -14.70
C GLU A 33 -28.12 24.78 -14.87
N VAL A 34 -27.61 23.67 -15.37
CA VAL A 34 -26.17 23.45 -15.57
C VAL A 34 -25.87 22.95 -16.97
N LEU A 35 -24.63 23.16 -17.41
CA LEU A 35 -24.16 22.67 -18.70
C LEU A 35 -23.69 21.20 -18.59
N PRO A 36 -24.01 20.36 -19.59
CA PRO A 36 -23.52 18.99 -19.67
C PRO A 36 -22.06 18.90 -20.12
N GLU A 37 -21.42 17.80 -19.73
CA GLU A 37 -20.17 17.29 -20.30
C GLU A 37 -20.37 15.80 -20.58
N TYR A 38 -20.05 15.35 -21.80
CA TYR A 38 -20.28 13.97 -22.20
C TYR A 38 -19.00 13.16 -22.06
N LEU A 39 -19.08 12.08 -21.29
CA LEU A 39 -17.96 11.18 -21.01
C LEU A 39 -18.46 9.73 -20.97
N TYR A 40 -17.54 8.78 -21.01
CA TYR A 40 -17.87 7.38 -20.80
C TYR A 40 -17.91 7.07 -19.29
N CYS A 41 -19.02 6.50 -18.79
CA CYS A 41 -19.19 6.20 -17.38
C CYS A 41 -18.40 4.94 -16.97
N PRO A 42 -17.46 5.01 -16.01
CA PRO A 42 -16.67 3.85 -15.58
C PRO A 42 -17.47 2.83 -14.74
N GLY A 43 -18.68 3.19 -14.28
CA GLY A 43 -19.57 2.31 -13.52
C GLY A 43 -20.44 1.40 -14.40
N CYS A 44 -21.19 1.99 -15.34
CA CYS A 44 -22.10 1.25 -16.22
C CYS A 44 -21.54 0.99 -17.64
N GLY A 45 -20.43 1.63 -18.01
CA GLY A 45 -19.78 1.42 -19.32
C GLY A 45 -20.56 2.01 -20.50
N GLN A 46 -21.46 2.96 -20.29
CA GLN A 46 -22.20 3.64 -21.36
C GLN A 46 -21.77 5.11 -21.52
N GLU A 47 -22.02 5.66 -22.70
CA GLU A 47 -21.84 7.08 -23.02
C GLU A 47 -22.86 7.90 -22.21
N ALA A 48 -22.37 8.87 -21.45
CA ALA A 48 -23.06 9.41 -20.28
C ALA A 48 -22.98 10.93 -20.25
N ARG A 49 -24.11 11.59 -19.93
CA ARG A 49 -24.20 13.04 -19.74
C ARG A 49 -23.89 13.35 -18.28
N PHE A 50 -22.82 14.10 -18.02
CA PHE A 50 -22.41 14.51 -16.68
C PHE A 50 -22.67 16.01 -16.47
N CYS A 51 -23.10 16.40 -15.27
CA CYS A 51 -23.07 17.81 -14.88
C CYS A 51 -21.63 18.31 -14.88
N ARG A 52 -21.32 19.34 -15.66
CA ARG A 52 -19.95 19.86 -15.76
C ARG A 52 -19.41 20.36 -14.41
N THR A 53 -20.30 20.83 -13.53
CA THR A 53 -19.96 21.39 -12.21
C THR A 53 -19.69 20.30 -11.17
N CYS A 54 -20.65 19.39 -10.94
CA CYS A 54 -20.54 18.39 -9.87
C CYS A 54 -20.17 16.98 -10.34
N LYS A 55 -20.04 16.78 -11.66
CA LYS A 55 -19.74 15.49 -12.31
C LYS A 55 -20.75 14.38 -11.98
N THR A 56 -22.00 14.73 -11.65
CA THR A 56 -23.10 13.76 -11.48
C THR A 56 -23.56 13.26 -12.85
N HIS A 57 -23.62 11.93 -13.01
CA HIS A 57 -24.15 11.26 -14.19
C HIS A 57 -25.68 11.34 -14.22
N ILE A 58 -26.23 11.83 -15.32
CA ILE A 58 -27.66 12.04 -15.54
C ILE A 58 -28.04 11.37 -16.86
N GLU A 59 -29.13 10.60 -16.83
CA GLU A 59 -29.65 9.88 -18.00
C GLU A 59 -30.35 10.83 -18.97
N ALA A 60 -30.70 10.30 -20.15
CA ALA A 60 -31.29 11.08 -21.23
C ALA A 60 -32.67 11.68 -20.89
N ASP A 61 -33.37 11.11 -19.90
CA ASP A 61 -34.67 11.57 -19.40
C ASP A 61 -34.55 12.49 -18.17
N GLU A 62 -33.35 13.02 -17.91
CA GLU A 62 -33.01 13.88 -16.77
C GLU A 62 -33.10 13.19 -15.38
N THR A 63 -33.20 11.86 -15.35
CA THR A 63 -33.14 11.09 -14.10
C THR A 63 -31.72 10.63 -13.76
N ILE A 64 -31.46 10.26 -12.50
CA ILE A 64 -30.13 9.77 -12.07
C ILE A 64 -29.99 8.31 -12.47
N CYS A 65 -28.86 7.96 -13.09
CA CYS A 65 -28.58 6.60 -13.56
C CYS A 65 -28.72 5.56 -12.42
N PRO A 66 -29.44 4.43 -12.59
CA PRO A 66 -29.66 3.44 -11.55
C PRO A 66 -28.38 2.82 -10.99
N THR A 67 -27.33 2.65 -11.81
CA THR A 67 -26.01 2.17 -11.34
C THR A 67 -25.32 3.21 -10.46
N CYS A 68 -25.66 4.49 -10.63
CA CYS A 68 -25.34 5.54 -9.69
C CYS A 68 -26.36 5.56 -8.53
N ILE A 69 -27.62 5.22 -8.67
CA ILE A 69 -28.50 5.07 -7.51
C ILE A 69 -27.99 3.95 -6.56
N ASP A 70 -27.47 2.84 -7.11
CA ASP A 70 -26.94 1.72 -6.34
C ASP A 70 -25.47 1.88 -5.93
N GLY A 71 -24.63 2.52 -6.76
CA GLY A 71 -23.20 2.79 -6.48
C GLY A 71 -22.88 4.20 -5.94
N PHE A 72 -23.80 5.15 -6.11
CA PHE A 72 -23.77 6.56 -5.68
C PHE A 72 -24.89 6.91 -4.65
N ASN A 73 -25.57 5.93 -4.06
CA ASN A 73 -26.15 6.13 -2.71
C ASN A 73 -25.08 6.23 -1.60
N TRP A 74 -23.82 6.45 -1.99
CA TRP A 74 -22.77 6.98 -1.13
C TRP A 74 -22.80 8.52 -1.18
N ASP A 75 -23.91 9.03 -0.67
CA ASP A 75 -24.28 10.41 -0.39
C ASP A 75 -23.04 11.28 -0.04
N VAL A 76 -22.87 12.45 -0.67
CA VAL A 76 -21.72 13.35 -0.45
C VAL A 76 -21.77 14.00 0.94
N GLU A 77 -22.96 14.14 1.53
CA GLU A 77 -23.11 14.36 2.96
C GLU A 77 -22.79 13.10 3.78
N LYS A 78 -22.96 11.89 3.25
CA LYS A 78 -22.36 10.65 3.79
C LYS A 78 -20.88 10.50 3.48
N ARG A 79 -20.26 11.13 2.48
CA ARG A 79 -18.80 11.29 2.48
C ARG A 79 -18.41 12.17 3.63
N LYS A 80 -19.09 13.31 3.82
CA LYS A 80 -18.91 14.10 5.04
C LYS A 80 -19.31 13.34 6.30
N LYS A 81 -20.28 12.42 6.32
CA LYS A 81 -20.68 11.57 7.46
C LYS A 81 -20.14 10.14 7.36
N VAL A 82 -19.09 9.86 6.60
CA VAL A 82 -18.42 8.54 6.57
C VAL A 82 -16.93 8.81 6.61
N THR A 83 -16.44 9.93 6.06
CA THR A 83 -15.25 10.60 6.60
C THR A 83 -15.56 11.18 7.96
N ASN A 84 -16.62 11.95 8.23
CA ASN A 84 -16.92 12.36 9.62
C ASN A 84 -17.49 11.23 10.45
N GLN A 85 -18.10 10.15 9.94
CA GLN A 85 -18.49 9.06 10.84
C GLN A 85 -17.31 8.13 11.09
N THR A 86 -16.47 7.75 10.13
CA THR A 86 -15.21 7.05 10.49
C THR A 86 -14.20 7.96 11.20
N PHE A 87 -14.23 9.28 10.98
CA PHE A 87 -13.43 10.26 11.72
C PHE A 87 -14.04 10.56 13.09
N GLN A 88 -15.36 10.65 13.25
CA GLN A 88 -16.00 10.78 14.55
C GLN A 88 -15.93 9.47 15.30
N ASP A 89 -16.10 8.30 14.68
CA ASP A 89 -15.79 7.01 15.26
C ASP A 89 -14.30 6.95 15.61
N TYR A 90 -13.37 7.42 14.78
CA TYR A 90 -11.94 7.52 15.12
C TYR A 90 -11.68 8.49 16.29
N VAL A 91 -12.37 9.64 16.33
CA VAL A 91 -12.30 10.68 17.37
C VAL A 91 -13.10 10.28 18.62
N GLU A 92 -14.09 9.41 18.56
CA GLU A 92 -14.87 8.91 19.69
C GLU A 92 -14.17 7.68 20.27
N PHE A 93 -13.78 6.73 19.42
CA PHE A 93 -12.98 5.55 19.76
C PHE A 93 -11.59 5.92 20.32
N ARG A 94 -10.91 6.94 19.78
CA ARG A 94 -9.59 7.37 20.29
C ARG A 94 -9.64 8.61 21.18
N LEU A 95 -10.58 9.54 20.99
CA LEU A 95 -10.56 10.86 21.63
C LEU A 95 -11.78 11.21 22.52
N GLY A 96 -12.73 10.29 22.71
CA GLY A 96 -13.83 10.44 23.66
C GLY A 96 -14.74 11.67 23.42
N GLY A 97 -14.88 12.13 22.17
CA GLY A 97 -15.96 13.05 21.78
C GLY A 97 -15.85 14.52 22.27
N LYS A 98 -14.70 14.99 22.75
CA LYS A 98 -14.56 16.37 23.27
C LYS A 98 -13.72 17.27 22.36
N SER A 99 -14.29 17.80 21.27
CA SER A 99 -13.56 18.63 20.29
C SER A 99 -13.56 20.14 20.54
N GLY A 100 -13.97 20.64 21.72
CA GLY A 100 -14.15 22.08 21.96
C GLY A 100 -13.47 22.68 23.21
N PHE A 101 -12.73 21.91 24.01
CA PHE A 101 -12.32 22.36 25.35
C PHE A 101 -10.79 22.46 25.59
N TYR A 102 -9.96 22.16 24.58
CA TYR A 102 -8.54 21.84 24.83
C TYR A 102 -7.51 22.88 24.37
N ASP A 103 -7.92 24.02 23.79
CA ASP A 103 -6.98 25.04 23.30
C ASP A 103 -6.25 25.81 24.41
N ARG A 104 -6.61 25.64 25.69
CA ARG A 104 -6.19 26.56 26.78
C ARG A 104 -5.29 26.01 27.89
N TYR A 105 -4.97 24.70 27.97
CA TYR A 105 -4.20 24.18 29.12
C TYR A 105 -3.09 23.16 28.74
N PRO A 106 -1.96 23.15 29.47
CA PRO A 106 -0.94 22.12 29.34
C PRO A 106 -1.53 20.72 29.59
N VAL A 107 -1.02 19.72 28.86
CA VAL A 107 -1.55 18.34 28.88
C VAL A 107 -1.44 17.76 30.29
N SER A 108 -2.57 17.60 31.00
CA SER A 108 -2.61 16.95 32.31
C SER A 108 -2.30 15.46 32.20
N GLU A 109 -1.80 14.86 33.29
CA GLU A 109 -1.33 13.48 33.32
C GLU A 109 -2.44 12.45 33.01
N GLU A 110 -3.69 12.80 33.34
CA GLU A 110 -4.92 12.03 33.12
C GLU A 110 -5.32 11.91 31.64
N ARG A 111 -4.75 12.72 30.74
CA ARG A 111 -5.15 12.79 29.31
C ARG A 111 -4.10 12.19 28.37
N ARG A 112 -3.05 11.57 28.90
CA ARG A 112 -1.94 10.99 28.12
C ARG A 112 -2.38 10.02 27.02
N ASP A 113 -3.49 9.31 27.21
CA ASP A 113 -3.98 8.33 26.23
C ASP A 113 -4.45 8.97 24.91
N LEU A 114 -5.01 10.18 24.97
CA LEU A 114 -5.42 10.95 23.79
C LEU A 114 -4.22 11.34 22.90
N PHE A 115 -3.03 11.42 23.51
CA PHE A 115 -1.80 11.80 22.84
C PHE A 115 -0.91 10.61 22.44
N ARG A 116 -1.36 9.38 22.68
CA ARG A 116 -0.58 8.14 22.47
C ARG A 116 -0.06 8.01 21.03
N ASP A 117 -0.81 8.51 20.07
CA ASP A 117 -0.51 8.37 18.65
C ASP A 117 0.49 9.44 18.14
N TYR A 118 0.67 10.54 18.86
CA TYR A 118 1.68 11.57 18.57
C TYR A 118 3.01 11.25 19.23
N VAL A 119 4.11 11.83 18.75
CA VAL A 119 5.43 11.69 19.37
C VAL A 119 5.70 12.90 20.24
N LYS A 120 5.95 12.69 21.54
CA LYS A 120 6.36 13.78 22.41
C LYS A 120 7.82 14.15 22.14
N GLU A 121 8.08 15.44 21.91
CA GLU A 121 9.44 15.97 21.77
C GLU A 121 10.01 16.33 23.15
N ARG A 122 11.34 16.50 23.24
CA ARG A 122 12.01 16.77 24.52
C ARG A 122 11.73 18.18 25.04
N GLN A 123 11.44 19.12 24.15
CA GLN A 123 11.30 20.53 24.42
C GLN A 123 9.85 20.90 24.71
N GLY A 124 9.62 21.47 25.91
CA GLY A 124 8.36 22.15 26.27
C GLY A 124 7.10 21.38 25.89
N ASN A 125 6.13 22.07 25.27
CA ASN A 125 4.89 21.49 24.77
C ASN A 125 4.95 21.09 23.27
N LEU A 126 6.11 20.72 22.75
CA LEU A 126 6.25 20.33 21.34
C LEU A 126 6.05 18.82 21.11
N TRP A 127 5.55 18.50 19.92
CA TRP A 127 5.14 17.17 19.50
C TRP A 127 5.33 16.99 18.00
N THR A 128 5.47 15.74 17.58
CA THR A 128 5.51 15.36 16.17
C THR A 128 4.24 14.63 15.77
N ILE A 129 3.61 15.10 14.70
CA ILE A 129 2.53 14.40 13.98
C ILE A 129 3.18 13.54 12.91
N ARG A 130 2.87 12.24 12.89
CA ARG A 130 3.32 11.33 11.82
C ARG A 130 2.13 10.93 10.99
N THR A 131 2.23 11.05 9.68
CA THR A 131 1.17 10.60 8.76
C THR A 131 1.56 9.29 8.08
N ARG A 132 0.54 8.53 7.68
CA ARG A 132 0.69 7.45 6.71
C ARG A 132 0.60 8.06 5.32
N VAL A 133 1.58 7.73 4.50
CA VAL A 133 1.62 8.12 3.09
C VAL A 133 1.79 6.84 2.31
N ASP A 134 0.88 6.57 1.38
CA ASP A 134 0.90 5.35 0.59
C ASP A 134 2.16 5.31 -0.28
N GLN A 135 3.15 4.55 0.19
CA GLN A 135 4.43 4.30 -0.48
C GLN A 135 5.20 5.58 -0.84
N GLY A 136 4.99 6.66 -0.09
CA GLY A 136 5.63 7.96 -0.31
C GLY A 136 4.95 8.82 -1.39
N ASN A 137 3.82 8.38 -1.95
CA ASN A 137 3.09 9.13 -2.96
C ASN A 137 2.18 10.18 -2.28
N ILE A 138 2.46 11.45 -2.55
CA ILE A 138 1.66 12.59 -2.12
C ILE A 138 1.11 13.31 -3.35
N ASN A 139 -0.19 13.62 -3.36
CA ASN A 139 -0.79 14.39 -4.45
C ASN A 139 -0.66 15.91 -4.20
N LEU A 140 -1.04 16.71 -5.20
CA LEU A 140 -0.89 18.16 -5.13
C LEU A 140 -1.74 18.80 -4.02
N GLU A 141 -2.97 18.32 -3.80
CA GLU A 141 -3.85 18.82 -2.74
C GLU A 141 -3.24 18.55 -1.36
N GLN A 142 -2.78 17.33 -1.12
CA GLN A 142 -2.09 16.92 0.09
C GLN A 142 -0.82 17.75 0.33
N MET A 143 -0.01 17.97 -0.71
CA MET A 143 1.22 18.77 -0.60
C MET A 143 0.92 20.24 -0.28
N ARG A 144 -0.10 20.83 -0.91
CA ARG A 144 -0.56 22.20 -0.61
C ARG A 144 -1.02 22.33 0.83
N THR A 145 -1.93 21.47 1.28
CA THR A 145 -2.41 21.48 2.67
C THR A 145 -1.28 21.31 3.67
N VAL A 146 -0.34 20.40 3.43
CA VAL A 146 0.83 20.21 4.30
C VAL A 146 1.67 21.49 4.36
N THR A 147 1.91 22.14 3.23
CA THR A 147 2.72 23.38 3.16
C THR A 147 2.03 24.54 3.88
N GLU A 148 0.74 24.74 3.64
CA GLU A 148 -0.09 25.74 4.33
C GLU A 148 -0.07 25.53 5.85
N LEU A 149 -0.14 24.29 6.32
CA LEU A 149 -0.05 23.96 7.75
C LEU A 149 1.32 24.32 8.33
N VAL A 150 2.41 24.01 7.62
CA VAL A 150 3.77 24.32 8.06
C VAL A 150 3.99 25.82 8.19
N GLU A 151 3.53 26.59 7.21
CA GLU A 151 3.62 28.06 7.22
C GLU A 151 2.74 28.66 8.32
N LYS A 152 1.46 28.29 8.35
CA LYS A 152 0.47 28.81 9.31
C LYS A 152 0.88 28.61 10.76
N TYR A 153 1.42 27.42 11.07
CA TYR A 153 1.85 27.07 12.42
C TYR A 153 3.34 27.31 12.66
N GLN A 154 4.06 27.89 11.70
CA GLN A 154 5.49 28.24 11.78
C GLN A 154 6.36 27.06 12.25
N LEU A 155 6.12 25.88 11.68
CA LEU A 155 6.77 24.63 12.12
C LEU A 155 8.24 24.54 11.67
N GLY A 156 8.64 25.36 10.71
CA GLY A 156 9.96 25.33 10.07
C GLY A 156 10.01 24.27 8.98
N ASP A 157 10.47 23.07 9.35
CA ASP A 157 10.78 22.00 8.40
C ASP A 157 9.73 20.88 8.35
N LEU A 158 9.62 20.24 7.18
CA LEU A 158 8.94 18.97 6.99
C LEU A 158 9.95 17.82 6.98
N HIS A 159 9.57 16.70 7.60
CA HIS A 159 10.46 15.55 7.70
C HIS A 159 9.89 14.30 7.01
N TRP A 160 10.61 13.82 5.98
CA TRP A 160 10.36 12.54 5.33
C TRP A 160 11.07 11.40 6.04
N THR A 161 10.41 10.26 6.15
CA THR A 161 10.89 9.14 6.97
C THR A 161 11.46 8.00 6.15
N ASP A 162 12.31 7.19 6.78
CA ASP A 162 12.75 5.88 6.28
C ASP A 162 11.59 4.90 6.00
N ARG A 163 10.38 5.23 6.46
CA ARG A 163 9.13 4.50 6.24
C ARG A 163 8.25 5.10 5.15
N GLN A 164 8.81 5.96 4.30
CA GLN A 164 8.09 6.64 3.22
C GLN A 164 6.83 7.37 3.71
N GLY A 165 6.83 7.79 4.98
CA GLY A 165 5.82 8.66 5.58
C GLY A 165 6.34 10.07 5.77
N LEU A 166 5.44 10.99 6.07
CA LEU A 166 5.71 12.40 6.32
C LEU A 166 5.48 12.72 7.82
N GLN A 167 6.27 13.63 8.37
CA GLN A 167 6.10 14.10 9.74
C GLN A 167 6.13 15.63 9.81
N LEU A 168 5.20 16.19 10.58
CA LEU A 168 5.21 17.59 11.01
C LEU A 168 5.80 17.60 12.41
N ILE A 169 6.98 18.21 12.55
CA ILE A 169 7.73 18.34 13.82
C ILE A 169 7.44 19.70 14.46
N ASN A 170 7.85 19.90 15.71
CA ASN A 170 7.69 21.16 16.44
C ASN A 170 6.23 21.63 16.58
N VAL A 171 5.27 20.71 16.56
CA VAL A 171 3.85 21.05 16.69
C VAL A 171 3.51 21.30 18.15
N ASP A 172 2.95 22.46 18.46
CA ASP A 172 2.41 22.74 19.78
C ASP A 172 1.29 21.74 20.12
N GLY A 173 1.35 21.13 21.30
CA GLY A 173 0.37 20.16 21.78
C GLY A 173 -1.08 20.65 21.71
N ARG A 174 -1.30 21.97 21.82
CA ARG A 174 -2.62 22.61 21.69
C ARG A 174 -3.19 22.50 20.27
N GLN A 175 -2.34 22.43 19.24
CA GLN A 175 -2.73 22.43 17.83
C GLN A 175 -2.83 21.03 17.21
N LEU A 176 -2.43 19.98 17.94
CA LEU A 176 -2.32 18.62 17.41
C LEU A 176 -3.60 18.11 16.74
N PHE A 177 -4.75 18.27 17.40
CA PHE A 177 -6.03 17.79 16.86
C PHE A 177 -6.50 18.61 15.67
N THR A 178 -6.31 19.92 15.71
CA THR A 178 -6.68 20.85 14.63
C THR A 178 -5.88 20.59 13.36
N ILE A 179 -4.58 20.37 13.48
CA ILE A 179 -3.70 20.02 12.35
C ILE A 179 -4.04 18.61 11.85
N THR A 180 -4.23 17.65 12.75
CA THR A 180 -4.59 16.28 12.37
C THR A 180 -5.91 16.21 11.60
N ARG A 181 -6.91 17.01 11.98
CA ARG A 181 -8.18 17.09 11.25
C ARG A 181 -8.00 17.62 9.82
N GLN A 182 -7.17 18.64 9.64
CA GLN A 182 -6.88 19.20 8.31
C GLN A 182 -6.11 18.20 7.43
N LEU A 183 -5.14 17.49 8.00
CA LEU A 183 -4.43 16.40 7.31
C LEU A 183 -5.39 15.26 6.92
N ALA A 184 -6.28 14.86 7.83
CA ALA A 184 -7.26 13.81 7.55
C ALA A 184 -8.26 14.20 6.44
N ALA A 185 -8.60 15.48 6.31
CA ALA A 185 -9.49 15.97 5.26
C ALA A 185 -8.95 15.72 3.84
N VAL A 186 -7.62 15.68 3.69
CA VAL A 186 -6.93 15.36 2.42
C VAL A 186 -6.42 13.91 2.37
N GLY A 187 -6.90 13.05 3.27
CA GLY A 187 -6.54 11.62 3.32
C GLY A 187 -5.17 11.30 3.93
N LEU A 188 -4.53 12.27 4.61
CA LEU A 188 -3.28 12.04 5.36
C LEU A 188 -3.58 11.66 6.81
N TYR A 189 -3.80 10.37 7.04
CA TYR A 189 -4.15 9.83 8.36
C TYR A 189 -2.92 9.64 9.27
N LEU A 190 -3.15 9.61 10.58
CA LEU A 190 -2.09 9.39 11.57
C LEU A 190 -1.43 8.01 11.44
N SER A 191 -0.11 7.98 11.66
CA SER A 191 0.70 6.78 11.82
C SER A 191 1.07 6.58 13.29
N PRO A 192 0.28 5.79 14.05
CA PRO A 192 0.42 5.70 15.50
C PRO A 192 1.73 5.03 15.95
N ARG A 193 2.17 5.39 17.16
CA ARG A 193 3.29 4.74 17.85
C ARG A 193 2.87 3.45 18.56
N GLY A 194 3.85 2.76 19.15
CA GLY A 194 3.63 1.57 19.96
C GLY A 194 3.46 0.28 19.15
N GLY A 195 2.69 -0.64 19.73
CA GLY A 195 2.33 -1.97 19.23
C GLY A 195 1.30 -1.93 18.11
N THR A 196 1.67 -1.30 17.00
CA THR A 196 0.83 -1.06 15.83
C THR A 196 1.59 -1.39 14.55
N VAL A 197 0.83 -1.60 13.47
CA VAL A 197 1.38 -1.76 12.12
C VAL A 197 1.83 -0.41 11.59
N ARG A 198 3.09 -0.29 11.18
CA ARG A 198 3.68 0.94 10.61
C ARG A 198 3.39 1.05 9.12
N ASN A 199 3.58 2.24 8.56
CA ASN A 199 3.39 2.52 7.13
C ASN A 199 4.11 1.47 6.27
N THR A 200 3.42 0.83 5.33
CA THR A 200 4.02 -0.18 4.44
C THR A 200 4.80 0.49 3.32
N ILE A 201 6.09 0.15 3.19
CA ILE A 201 6.96 0.71 2.15
C ILE A 201 7.00 -0.16 0.90
N ALA A 202 7.26 0.46 -0.24
CA ALA A 202 7.50 -0.21 -1.51
C ALA A 202 8.59 0.47 -2.34
N CYS A 203 9.27 -0.30 -3.17
CA CYS A 203 10.10 0.27 -4.23
C CYS A 203 9.24 0.59 -5.47
N PRO A 204 9.74 1.39 -6.44
CA PRO A 204 8.98 1.69 -7.67
C PRO A 204 8.47 0.44 -8.39
N SER A 205 9.36 -0.55 -8.62
CA SER A 205 9.02 -1.79 -9.33
C SER A 205 8.31 -1.52 -10.66
N LEU A 206 7.46 -2.44 -11.15
CA LEU A 206 6.65 -2.21 -12.34
C LEU A 206 5.62 -1.10 -12.09
N PRO A 207 5.38 -0.22 -13.07
CA PRO A 207 5.97 -0.23 -14.43
C PRO A 207 7.33 0.48 -14.55
N ASP A 208 7.77 1.22 -13.54
CA ASP A 208 8.86 2.20 -13.66
C ASP A 208 10.29 1.59 -13.68
N CYS A 209 10.47 0.43 -13.04
CA CYS A 209 11.77 -0.19 -12.84
C CYS A 209 11.97 -1.38 -13.78
N ARG A 210 13.03 -1.34 -14.59
CA ARG A 210 13.47 -2.44 -15.48
C ARG A 210 13.67 -3.80 -14.82
N ASN A 211 13.80 -3.84 -13.49
CA ASN A 211 13.99 -5.08 -12.72
C ASN A 211 12.71 -5.51 -11.99
N GLY A 212 11.64 -4.73 -12.01
CA GLY A 212 10.39 -5.06 -11.35
C GLY A 212 9.79 -6.36 -11.92
N LEU A 213 9.34 -7.25 -11.04
CA LEU A 213 8.64 -8.48 -11.40
C LEU A 213 7.15 -8.43 -11.00
N ILE A 214 6.79 -7.51 -10.09
CA ILE A 214 5.42 -7.32 -9.58
C ILE A 214 5.09 -5.83 -9.47
N HIS A 215 3.81 -5.49 -9.38
CA HIS A 215 3.37 -4.11 -9.07
C HIS A 215 3.46 -3.83 -7.55
N ALA A 216 4.63 -3.38 -7.09
CA ALA A 216 4.95 -3.28 -5.66
C ALA A 216 4.11 -2.21 -4.93
N TYR A 217 3.83 -1.08 -5.57
CA TYR A 217 2.98 -0.03 -4.99
C TYR A 217 1.57 -0.53 -4.69
N GLY A 218 0.94 -1.19 -5.66
CA GLY A 218 -0.41 -1.74 -5.50
C GLY A 218 -0.48 -2.77 -4.37
N LEU A 219 0.48 -3.70 -4.31
CA LEU A 219 0.52 -4.69 -3.23
C LEU A 219 0.75 -4.05 -1.86
N ALA A 220 1.65 -3.08 -1.76
CA ALA A 220 1.89 -2.35 -0.52
C ALA A 220 0.65 -1.56 -0.05
N LYS A 221 -0.12 -0.98 -0.98
CA LYS A 221 -1.39 -0.31 -0.68
C LYS A 221 -2.43 -1.29 -0.13
N ILE A 222 -2.58 -2.47 -0.73
CA ILE A 222 -3.46 -3.53 -0.23
C ILE A 222 -3.07 -3.95 1.20
N LEU A 223 -1.77 -4.20 1.44
CA LEU A 223 -1.25 -4.55 2.77
C LEU A 223 -1.47 -3.42 3.79
N ASN A 224 -1.27 -2.16 3.39
CA ASN A 224 -1.52 -1.01 4.26
C ASN A 224 -3.01 -0.95 4.63
N SER A 225 -3.91 -1.00 3.65
CA SER A 225 -5.36 -0.97 3.87
C SER A 225 -5.86 -2.11 4.76
N ARG A 226 -5.33 -3.33 4.58
CA ARG A 226 -5.76 -4.51 5.34
C ARG A 226 -5.30 -4.49 6.80
N TYR A 227 -4.12 -3.93 7.08
CA TYR A 227 -3.46 -4.11 8.38
C TYR A 227 -3.21 -2.82 9.17
N LYS A 228 -3.45 -1.63 8.60
CA LYS A 228 -3.15 -0.33 9.25
C LYS A 228 -3.83 -0.12 10.62
N ASP A 229 -5.00 -0.72 10.83
CA ASP A 229 -5.83 -0.52 12.03
C ASP A 229 -5.57 -1.57 13.12
N ILE A 230 -4.66 -2.51 12.87
CA ILE A 230 -4.26 -3.49 13.88
C ILE A 230 -3.46 -2.80 14.99
N THR A 231 -3.97 -2.93 16.22
CA THR A 231 -3.35 -2.43 17.45
C THR A 231 -3.24 -3.53 18.51
N GLY A 232 -2.53 -3.22 19.60
CA GLY A 232 -2.33 -4.15 20.71
C GLY A 232 -1.31 -5.26 20.41
N LEU A 233 -0.43 -5.05 19.43
CA LEU A 233 0.66 -5.98 19.15
C LEU A 233 1.72 -5.91 20.27
N PRO A 234 2.47 -6.99 20.52
CA PRO A 234 3.51 -6.99 21.57
C PRO A 234 4.56 -5.89 21.36
N HIS A 235 4.83 -5.54 20.10
CA HIS A 235 5.66 -4.41 19.72
C HIS A 235 5.28 -3.89 18.31
N LYS A 236 5.96 -2.84 17.83
CA LYS A 236 5.80 -2.29 16.46
C LYS A 236 6.01 -3.37 15.39
N PHE A 237 5.19 -3.33 14.34
CA PHE A 237 5.22 -4.26 13.21
C PHE A 237 5.42 -3.51 11.90
N LYS A 238 6.39 -3.92 11.08
CA LYS A 238 6.76 -3.29 9.82
C LYS A 238 6.58 -4.26 8.66
N LEU A 239 5.91 -3.77 7.61
CA LEU A 239 5.71 -4.46 6.33
C LEU A 239 6.53 -3.79 5.23
N SER A 240 7.03 -4.55 4.27
CA SER A 240 7.72 -4.01 3.11
C SER A 240 7.45 -4.85 1.88
N VAL A 241 7.43 -4.19 0.72
CA VAL A 241 7.28 -4.84 -0.58
C VAL A 241 8.47 -4.47 -1.46
N ALA A 242 9.19 -5.47 -1.95
CA ALA A 242 10.21 -5.35 -2.96
C ALA A 242 9.71 -5.97 -4.26
N GLY A 243 9.91 -5.27 -5.36
CA GLY A 243 9.51 -5.69 -6.69
C GLY A 243 10.25 -6.89 -7.26
N CYS A 244 11.46 -7.15 -6.74
CA CYS A 244 12.36 -8.19 -7.21
C CYS A 244 13.44 -8.51 -6.16
N PRO A 245 14.29 -9.52 -6.38
CA PRO A 245 15.34 -9.91 -5.44
C PRO A 245 16.42 -8.88 -5.13
N ASN A 246 16.57 -7.82 -5.93
CA ASN A 246 17.44 -6.69 -5.57
C ASN A 246 17.04 -6.01 -4.25
N SER A 247 15.77 -6.19 -3.83
CA SER A 247 15.30 -5.84 -2.49
C SER A 247 15.58 -4.38 -2.09
N CYS A 248 15.24 -3.40 -2.93
CA CYS A 248 15.51 -1.98 -2.63
C CYS A 248 14.87 -1.49 -1.33
N THR A 249 13.76 -2.07 -0.90
CA THR A 249 13.11 -1.79 0.40
C THR A 249 13.71 -2.58 1.57
N ARG A 250 14.71 -3.42 1.30
CA ARG A 250 15.31 -4.38 2.23
C ARG A 250 14.25 -5.29 2.85
N ALA A 251 13.51 -6.02 2.01
CA ALA A 251 12.37 -6.84 2.44
C ALA A 251 12.70 -7.75 3.63
N GLN A 252 13.90 -8.33 3.64
CA GLN A 252 14.40 -9.19 4.71
C GLN A 252 14.63 -8.45 6.04
N ALA A 253 14.69 -7.12 6.08
CA ALA A 253 14.98 -6.34 7.29
C ALA A 253 13.72 -5.84 8.04
N HIS A 254 12.53 -6.29 7.64
CA HIS A 254 11.24 -5.92 8.26
C HIS A 254 10.53 -7.14 8.84
N ASP A 255 9.59 -6.92 9.76
CA ASP A 255 8.88 -8.02 10.42
C ASP A 255 8.19 -8.91 9.37
N ILE A 256 7.67 -8.30 8.31
CA ILE A 256 7.27 -8.96 7.07
C ILE A 256 7.90 -8.27 5.86
N GLY A 257 8.48 -9.07 4.98
CA GLY A 257 8.95 -8.66 3.66
C GLY A 257 8.31 -9.47 2.57
N VAL A 258 7.72 -8.82 1.58
CA VAL A 258 7.24 -9.45 0.35
C VAL A 258 8.20 -9.11 -0.78
N MET A 259 8.57 -10.10 -1.58
CA MET A 259 9.55 -9.92 -2.65
C MET A 259 9.05 -10.57 -3.93
N GLY A 260 8.96 -9.81 -5.02
CA GLY A 260 8.64 -10.34 -6.34
C GLY A 260 9.67 -11.37 -6.78
N THR A 261 9.20 -12.49 -7.34
CA THR A 261 10.03 -13.61 -7.76
C THR A 261 9.48 -14.25 -9.02
N GLN A 262 10.37 -14.86 -9.79
CA GLN A 262 10.04 -15.54 -11.03
C GLN A 262 10.88 -16.80 -11.16
N VAL A 263 10.22 -17.96 -11.09
CA VAL A 263 10.86 -19.26 -11.29
C VAL A 263 11.03 -19.48 -12.80
N ILE A 264 12.27 -19.76 -13.18
CA ILE A 264 12.66 -20.00 -14.58
C ILE A 264 12.89 -21.48 -14.79
N LYS A 265 12.41 -22.02 -15.91
CA LYS A 265 12.70 -23.38 -16.37
C LYS A 265 13.42 -23.32 -17.71
N ILE A 266 14.48 -24.12 -17.85
CA ILE A 266 15.18 -24.23 -19.14
C ILE A 266 14.48 -25.27 -20.01
N ASN A 267 14.03 -24.85 -21.18
CA ASN A 267 13.57 -25.73 -22.24
C ASN A 267 14.77 -26.43 -22.88
N GLN A 268 14.93 -27.70 -22.55
CA GLN A 268 16.06 -28.52 -22.99
C GLN A 268 16.04 -28.79 -24.50
N ALA A 269 14.86 -28.75 -25.14
CA ALA A 269 14.75 -28.99 -26.58
C ALA A 269 15.34 -27.82 -27.40
N THR A 270 15.11 -26.58 -26.97
CA THR A 270 15.53 -25.38 -27.72
C THR A 270 16.84 -24.77 -27.20
N CYS A 271 17.31 -25.17 -26.00
CA CYS A 271 18.55 -24.65 -25.43
C CYS A 271 19.76 -25.04 -26.28
N THR A 272 20.60 -24.06 -26.64
CA THR A 272 21.82 -24.28 -27.44
C THR A 272 23.10 -24.39 -26.61
N GLY A 273 23.01 -24.24 -25.28
CA GLY A 273 24.20 -24.30 -24.41
C GLY A 273 25.10 -23.07 -24.46
N CYS A 274 24.69 -21.97 -25.07
CA CYS A 274 25.50 -20.77 -25.31
C CYS A 274 26.03 -20.02 -24.06
N GLY A 275 25.61 -20.38 -22.84
CA GLY A 275 26.18 -19.81 -21.60
C GLY A 275 25.68 -18.42 -21.19
N HIS A 276 24.91 -17.70 -22.00
CA HIS A 276 24.44 -16.34 -21.66
C HIS A 276 23.68 -16.26 -20.32
N CYS A 277 22.85 -17.26 -20.03
CA CYS A 277 22.12 -17.33 -18.77
C CYS A 277 23.05 -17.55 -17.56
N ALA A 278 24.11 -18.34 -17.73
CA ALA A 278 25.11 -18.57 -16.69
C ALA A 278 25.89 -17.29 -16.41
N ASN A 279 26.36 -16.60 -17.45
CA ASN A 279 27.06 -15.32 -17.33
C ASN A 279 26.20 -14.21 -16.69
N ALA A 280 24.88 -14.27 -16.88
CA ALA A 280 23.95 -13.31 -16.26
C ALA A 280 23.59 -13.66 -14.80
N CYS A 281 23.89 -14.87 -14.34
CA CYS A 281 23.56 -15.33 -13.00
C CYS A 281 24.56 -14.78 -11.98
N LYS A 282 24.09 -14.03 -10.99
CA LYS A 282 24.93 -13.50 -9.90
C LYS A 282 25.04 -14.42 -8.69
N GLU A 283 24.25 -15.49 -8.67
CA GLU A 283 24.21 -16.48 -7.59
C GLU A 283 24.97 -17.76 -7.96
N ASP A 284 25.65 -17.75 -9.13
CA ASP A 284 26.32 -18.92 -9.71
C ASP A 284 25.44 -20.18 -9.80
N ALA A 285 24.12 -19.97 -9.86
CA ALA A 285 23.11 -21.03 -9.80
C ALA A 285 22.89 -21.76 -11.13
N ILE A 286 23.64 -21.42 -12.20
CA ILE A 286 23.43 -22.00 -13.53
C ILE A 286 24.73 -22.57 -14.06
N THR A 287 24.70 -23.85 -14.42
CA THR A 287 25.82 -24.55 -15.04
C THR A 287 25.46 -25.03 -16.43
N ILE A 288 26.42 -25.03 -17.35
CA ILE A 288 26.28 -25.67 -18.66
C ILE A 288 26.84 -27.10 -18.58
N LYS A 289 26.00 -28.10 -18.81
CA LYS A 289 26.36 -29.52 -18.89
C LYS A 289 25.77 -30.11 -20.16
N ASP A 290 26.54 -30.92 -20.88
CA ASP A 290 26.11 -31.57 -22.13
C ASP A 290 25.50 -30.60 -23.16
N GLN A 291 26.11 -29.41 -23.29
CA GLN A 291 25.61 -28.31 -24.15
C GLN A 291 24.21 -27.80 -23.77
N LYS A 292 23.80 -27.94 -22.51
CA LYS A 292 22.52 -27.46 -21.99
C LYS A 292 22.68 -26.75 -20.66
N ALA A 293 21.85 -25.73 -20.43
CA ALA A 293 21.81 -25.04 -19.15
C ALA A 293 20.96 -25.82 -18.13
N THR A 294 21.48 -25.92 -16.90
CA THR A 294 20.79 -26.48 -15.73
C THR A 294 20.83 -25.47 -14.59
N ILE A 295 19.72 -25.32 -13.87
CA ILE A 295 19.58 -24.39 -12.75
C ILE A 295 19.59 -25.17 -11.44
N ASP A 296 20.48 -24.79 -10.51
CA ASP A 296 20.41 -25.16 -9.11
C ASP A 296 19.42 -24.24 -8.38
N TYR A 297 18.23 -24.75 -8.10
CA TYR A 297 17.20 -23.99 -7.41
C TYR A 297 17.53 -23.73 -5.94
N SER A 298 18.48 -24.45 -5.33
CA SER A 298 18.90 -24.20 -3.95
C SER A 298 19.70 -22.89 -3.82
N ALA A 299 20.52 -22.57 -4.81
CA ALA A 299 21.25 -21.31 -4.92
C ALA A 299 20.43 -20.18 -5.57
N CYS A 300 19.53 -20.51 -6.51
CA CYS A 300 18.75 -19.51 -7.25
C CYS A 300 17.83 -18.65 -6.33
N VAL A 301 17.87 -17.33 -6.53
CA VAL A 301 17.01 -16.35 -5.83
C VAL A 301 15.76 -15.93 -6.62
N ASP A 302 15.45 -16.62 -7.73
CA ASP A 302 14.26 -16.38 -8.55
C ASP A 302 14.15 -14.95 -9.12
N CYS A 303 15.27 -14.37 -9.57
CA CYS A 303 15.36 -12.98 -10.05
C CYS A 303 14.99 -12.79 -11.53
N GLY A 304 14.85 -13.87 -12.30
CA GLY A 304 14.52 -13.81 -13.73
C GLY A 304 15.59 -13.17 -14.64
N MET A 305 16.82 -12.93 -14.17
CA MET A 305 17.89 -12.38 -15.01
C MET A 305 18.25 -13.30 -16.18
N CYS A 306 18.30 -14.61 -15.94
CA CYS A 306 18.59 -15.61 -16.97
C CYS A 306 17.54 -15.66 -18.09
N HIS A 307 16.26 -15.43 -17.78
CA HIS A 307 15.19 -15.29 -18.78
C HIS A 307 15.47 -14.11 -19.71
N ARG A 308 15.73 -12.93 -19.15
CA ARG A 308 16.03 -11.71 -19.93
C ARG A 308 17.30 -11.83 -20.77
N ALA A 309 18.27 -12.62 -20.31
CA ALA A 309 19.53 -12.80 -21.00
C ALA A 309 19.49 -13.88 -22.09
N CYS A 310 18.43 -14.68 -22.19
CA CYS A 310 18.40 -15.85 -23.06
C CYS A 310 18.07 -15.45 -24.52
N PRO A 311 19.03 -15.56 -25.46
CA PRO A 311 18.80 -15.12 -26.84
C PRO A 311 17.84 -16.02 -27.61
N THR A 312 17.74 -17.30 -27.22
CA THR A 312 16.88 -18.31 -27.87
C THR A 312 15.49 -18.39 -27.24
N GLY A 313 15.23 -17.64 -26.15
CA GLY A 313 13.99 -17.76 -25.38
C GLY A 313 13.84 -19.07 -24.59
N SER A 314 14.86 -19.94 -24.56
CA SER A 314 14.79 -21.24 -23.88
C SER A 314 14.72 -21.16 -22.35
N ALA A 315 15.09 -20.02 -21.74
CA ALA A 315 14.91 -19.80 -20.31
C ALA A 315 13.51 -19.22 -20.07
N GLU A 316 12.52 -20.08 -19.90
CA GLU A 316 11.10 -19.72 -19.88
C GLU A 316 10.63 -19.40 -18.47
N ILE A 317 9.64 -18.51 -18.37
CA ILE A 317 8.97 -18.20 -17.11
C ILE A 317 8.04 -19.37 -16.76
N ALA A 318 8.43 -20.18 -15.77
CA ALA A 318 7.59 -21.27 -15.29
C ALA A 318 6.49 -20.77 -14.36
N LYS A 319 6.83 -19.85 -13.45
CA LYS A 319 5.87 -19.26 -12.50
C LYS A 319 6.33 -17.89 -12.00
N ALA A 320 5.48 -16.88 -12.16
CA ALA A 320 5.62 -15.60 -11.47
C ALA A 320 4.92 -15.65 -10.11
N GLY A 321 5.46 -14.98 -9.11
CA GLY A 321 4.89 -14.97 -7.77
C GLY A 321 5.68 -14.10 -6.79
N VAL A 322 5.49 -14.36 -5.50
CA VAL A 322 6.16 -13.65 -4.43
C VAL A 322 6.78 -14.59 -3.41
N SER A 323 7.91 -14.17 -2.84
CA SER A 323 8.46 -14.78 -1.63
C SER A 323 8.07 -13.95 -0.41
N LEU A 324 7.69 -14.64 0.67
CA LEU A 324 7.33 -14.03 1.95
C LEU A 324 8.47 -14.29 2.96
N TYR A 325 9.05 -13.22 3.48
CA TYR A 325 10.06 -13.22 4.53
C TYR A 325 9.45 -12.75 5.83
N VAL A 326 9.84 -13.38 6.95
CA VAL A 326 9.29 -13.08 8.27
C VAL A 326 10.37 -12.96 9.33
N GLY A 327 10.13 -12.09 10.32
CA GLY A 327 10.99 -11.92 11.48
C GLY A 327 12.16 -10.97 11.28
N GLY A 328 12.29 -10.27 10.16
CA GLY A 328 13.36 -9.30 9.96
C GLY A 328 13.24 -8.10 10.90
N CYS A 329 14.37 -7.53 11.31
CA CYS A 329 14.37 -6.21 11.92
C CYS A 329 15.68 -5.46 11.75
N GLY A 330 15.59 -4.14 11.55
CA GLY A 330 16.68 -3.22 11.87
C GLY A 330 16.65 -2.77 13.34
N GLY A 331 17.69 -2.04 13.76
CA GLY A 331 17.80 -1.43 15.09
C GLY A 331 19.05 -1.90 15.84
N ARG A 332 18.97 -1.93 17.18
CA ARG A 332 20.11 -2.27 18.06
C ARG A 332 20.64 -3.69 17.84
N HIS A 333 19.75 -4.64 17.52
CA HIS A 333 20.09 -6.02 17.18
C HIS A 333 19.47 -6.32 15.82
N PRO A 334 20.16 -6.00 14.71
CA PRO A 334 19.63 -6.23 13.38
C PRO A 334 19.59 -7.72 13.07
N GLN A 335 18.52 -8.18 12.43
CA GLN A 335 18.36 -9.56 11.98
C GLN A 335 17.68 -9.60 10.62
N ASN A 336 18.10 -10.54 9.77
CA ASN A 336 17.42 -10.84 8.53
C ASN A 336 16.26 -11.82 8.79
N GLY A 337 15.13 -11.55 8.16
CA GLY A 337 13.97 -12.42 8.17
C GLY A 337 14.24 -13.68 7.37
N LYS A 338 13.62 -14.78 7.80
CA LYS A 338 13.70 -16.08 7.14
C LYS A 338 12.58 -16.20 6.11
N ARG A 339 12.87 -16.83 4.97
CA ARG A 339 11.88 -17.05 3.90
C ARG A 339 10.88 -18.12 4.35
N LEU A 340 9.62 -17.72 4.52
CA LEU A 340 8.51 -18.58 4.90
C LEU A 340 7.86 -19.22 3.69
N LEU A 341 7.61 -18.44 2.64
CA LEU A 341 7.06 -18.91 1.36
C LEU A 341 8.00 -18.53 0.23
N ARG A 342 8.17 -19.43 -0.75
CA ARG A 342 8.94 -19.20 -1.98
C ARG A 342 7.99 -19.28 -3.18
N ASN A 343 8.02 -18.25 -4.03
CA ASN A 343 7.24 -18.19 -5.28
C ASN A 343 5.75 -18.58 -5.12
N ALA A 344 5.16 -18.10 -4.03
CA ALA A 344 3.73 -18.24 -3.76
C ALA A 344 2.92 -17.26 -4.62
N ASP A 345 1.66 -17.58 -4.83
CA ASP A 345 0.73 -16.63 -5.43
C ASP A 345 0.46 -15.50 -4.43
N VAL A 346 0.17 -14.29 -4.91
CA VAL A 346 -0.04 -13.13 -4.04
C VAL A 346 -1.13 -13.39 -3.02
N GLU A 347 -2.25 -13.99 -3.42
CA GLU A 347 -3.37 -14.31 -2.53
C GLU A 347 -2.99 -15.25 -1.39
N GLN A 348 -2.02 -16.14 -1.62
CA GLN A 348 -1.57 -17.08 -0.61
C GLN A 348 -0.84 -16.39 0.55
N ILE A 349 -0.30 -15.18 0.40
CA ILE A 349 0.45 -14.55 1.49
C ILE A 349 -0.46 -13.99 2.60
N PHE A 350 -1.71 -13.61 2.28
CA PHE A 350 -2.58 -12.94 3.23
C PHE A 350 -2.98 -13.81 4.42
N PRO A 351 -3.46 -15.06 4.23
CA PRO A 351 -3.79 -15.95 5.36
C PRO A 351 -2.58 -16.20 6.25
N TRP A 352 -1.38 -16.32 5.67
CA TRP A 352 -0.15 -16.52 6.43
C TRP A 352 0.21 -15.31 7.30
N ILE A 353 0.09 -14.09 6.77
CA ILE A 353 0.31 -12.86 7.54
C ILE A 353 -0.71 -12.74 8.68
N GLU A 354 -1.98 -13.10 8.44
CA GLU A 354 -3.06 -13.04 9.43
C GLU A 354 -2.90 -14.08 10.54
N ALA A 355 -2.58 -15.32 10.18
CA ALA A 355 -2.27 -16.38 11.11
C ALA A 355 -1.08 -16.01 12.01
N LEU A 356 -0.01 -15.46 11.41
CA LEU A 356 1.17 -14.99 12.13
C LEU A 356 0.86 -13.83 13.08
N LEU A 357 0.13 -12.81 12.61
CA LEU A 357 -0.27 -11.68 13.44
C LEU A 357 -1.12 -12.12 14.63
N THR A 358 -2.03 -13.08 14.41
CA THR A 358 -2.89 -13.66 15.45
C THR A 358 -2.08 -14.44 16.47
N GLU A 359 -1.19 -15.32 16.02
CA GLU A 359 -0.26 -16.07 16.88
C GLU A 359 0.61 -15.13 17.73
N TRP A 360 1.27 -14.18 17.08
CA TRP A 360 2.17 -13.26 17.76
C TRP A 360 1.43 -12.31 18.69
N LYS A 361 0.22 -11.87 18.34
CA LYS A 361 -0.60 -11.05 19.24
C LYS A 361 -1.05 -11.82 20.48
N THR A 362 -1.35 -13.11 20.33
CA THR A 362 -1.84 -13.96 21.43
C THR A 362 -0.72 -14.42 22.36
N TYR A 363 0.41 -14.86 21.81
CA TYR A 363 1.47 -15.54 22.57
C TYR A 363 2.81 -14.78 22.58
N GLY A 364 2.87 -13.63 21.92
CA GLY A 364 4.09 -12.82 21.86
C GLY A 364 4.31 -12.03 23.14
N GLU A 365 5.54 -12.09 23.64
CA GLU A 365 5.94 -11.36 24.84
C GLU A 365 5.99 -9.84 24.62
N LYS A 366 5.54 -9.08 25.63
CA LYS A 366 5.48 -7.61 25.55
C LYS A 366 6.88 -7.04 25.29
N ARG A 367 6.96 -6.09 24.35
CA ARG A 367 8.18 -5.44 23.85
C ARG A 367 9.08 -6.32 22.98
N TRP A 368 8.77 -7.59 22.76
CA TRP A 368 9.56 -8.41 21.84
C TRP A 368 9.18 -8.09 20.40
N ARG A 369 10.18 -8.04 19.51
CA ARG A 369 9.94 -8.00 18.06
C ARG A 369 9.55 -9.39 17.57
N LEU A 370 8.87 -9.44 16.43
CA LEU A 370 8.45 -10.70 15.83
C LEU A 370 9.61 -11.70 15.70
N GLY A 371 10.75 -11.30 15.14
CA GLY A 371 11.84 -12.26 14.94
C GLY A 371 12.47 -12.77 16.24
N ARG A 372 12.54 -11.97 17.31
CA ARG A 372 12.98 -12.45 18.63
C ARG A 372 12.01 -13.51 19.18
N TRP A 373 10.70 -13.30 18.97
CA TRP A 373 9.70 -14.30 19.35
C TRP A 373 9.83 -15.58 18.51
N ILE A 374 10.07 -15.45 17.20
CA ILE A 374 10.34 -16.61 16.31
C ILE A 374 11.61 -17.37 16.76
N GLU A 375 12.67 -16.67 17.16
CA GLU A 375 13.89 -17.30 17.68
C GLU A 375 13.63 -18.09 18.95
N TYR A 376 12.84 -17.51 19.87
CA TYR A 376 12.47 -18.18 21.13
C TYR A 376 11.59 -19.42 20.91
N VAL A 377 10.58 -19.32 20.03
CA VAL A 377 9.70 -20.46 19.69
C VAL A 377 10.46 -21.52 18.90
N GLY A 378 11.47 -21.14 18.13
CA GLY A 378 12.13 -22.03 17.18
C GLY A 378 11.41 -22.05 15.82
N TRP A 379 12.18 -22.14 14.75
CA TRP A 379 11.67 -21.94 13.38
C TRP A 379 10.65 -22.99 12.94
N ASP A 380 10.90 -24.27 13.27
CA ASP A 380 10.02 -25.35 12.84
C ASP A 380 8.70 -25.37 13.62
N GLU A 381 8.76 -25.14 14.94
CA GLU A 381 7.56 -24.99 15.75
C GLU A 381 6.74 -23.77 15.32
N PHE A 382 7.39 -22.62 15.08
CA PHE A 382 6.73 -21.42 14.56
C PHE A 382 5.99 -21.71 13.24
N LYS A 383 6.65 -22.34 12.26
CA LYS A 383 6.02 -22.71 10.98
C LYS A 383 4.83 -23.64 11.19
N ALA A 384 4.95 -24.63 12.08
CA ALA A 384 3.88 -25.56 12.38
C ALA A 384 2.64 -24.84 12.95
N LYS A 385 2.82 -23.93 13.92
CA LYS A 385 1.71 -23.15 14.51
C LYS A 385 1.02 -22.26 13.49
N VAL A 386 1.79 -21.51 12.70
CA VAL A 386 1.22 -20.60 11.69
C VAL A 386 0.52 -21.40 10.59
N SER A 387 1.12 -22.49 10.13
CA SER A 387 0.51 -23.39 9.13
C SER A 387 -0.80 -23.97 9.63
N ALA A 388 -0.83 -24.51 10.86
CA ALA A 388 -2.06 -25.07 11.44
C ALA A 388 -3.21 -24.06 11.46
N ARG A 389 -2.92 -22.78 11.78
CA ARG A 389 -3.91 -21.70 11.71
C ARG A 389 -4.39 -21.40 10.30
N VAL A 390 -3.49 -21.34 9.32
CA VAL A 390 -3.87 -21.11 7.91
C VAL A 390 -4.85 -22.19 7.45
N HIS A 391 -4.59 -23.45 7.79
CA HIS A 391 -5.50 -24.56 7.43
C HIS A 391 -6.84 -24.47 8.16
N ALA A 392 -6.84 -24.13 9.45
CA ALA A 392 -8.09 -23.96 10.23
C ALA A 392 -8.98 -22.82 9.71
N GLN A 393 -8.38 -21.75 9.15
CA GLN A 393 -9.11 -20.64 8.54
C GLN A 393 -9.78 -21.04 7.21
N ASN A 394 -9.23 -22.02 6.50
CA ASN A 394 -9.76 -22.50 5.23
C ASN A 394 -10.92 -23.49 5.39
N THR A 395 -11.08 -24.13 6.56
CA THR A 395 -12.18 -25.07 6.84
C THR A 395 -13.49 -24.39 7.27
N ILE A 396 -13.45 -23.08 7.54
CA ILE A 396 -14.60 -22.28 8.04
C ILE A 396 -15.27 -21.50 6.89
N LYS A 397 -14.67 -21.47 5.70
CA LYS A 397 -15.24 -20.94 4.46
C LYS A 397 -15.72 -22.06 3.58
#